data_AF-A0A2S5CIN8-F1
#
_entry.id   AF-A0A2S5CIN8-F1
#
_cell.length_a   1.000
_cell.length_b   1.000
_cell.length_c   1.000
_cell.angle_alpha   90.00
_cell.angle_beta   90.00
_cell.angle_gamma   90.00
#
_symmetry.space_group_name_H-M   'P 1'
#
loop_
_entity.id
_entity.type
_entity.pdbx_description
1 polymer ?
#
loop_
_entity_poly.entity_id
_entity_poly.type
_entity_poly.pdbx_seq_one_letter_code
_entity_poly.pdbx_strand_id
1 'polypeptide(L)'
;MTNEQRYAKIRAGFVSKGTSLHKWCKQNGYHRQNAYAAIMGEWVGDKASEFCRLLMVESGVIVQAVTETTEKASGRNGSDPGAGPQTDGSVTGIS
;
A
#
# COMPACT_ATOMS: atom_id res chain seq x y z
N MET A 1 9.48 9.17 12.48
CA MET A 1 8.22 8.40 12.60
C MET A 1 8.52 6.97 12.20
N THR A 2 8.26 6.00 13.08
CA THR A 2 8.54 4.58 12.79
C THR A 2 7.53 4.01 11.78
N ASN A 3 7.85 2.89 11.14
CA ASN A 3 6.95 2.23 10.18
C ASN A 3 5.64 1.78 10.83
N GLU A 4 5.69 1.34 12.09
CA GLU A 4 4.50 1.00 12.87
C GLU A 4 3.60 2.21 13.13
N GLN A 5 4.19 3.35 13.50
CA GLN A 5 3.46 4.61 13.66
C GLN A 5 2.81 5.05 12.34
N ARG A 6 3.49 4.81 11.20
CA ARG A 6 2.97 5.04 9.85
C ARG A 6 1.75 4.18 9.56
N TYR A 7 1.84 2.90 9.82
CA TYR A 7 0.73 1.98 9.67
C TYR A 7 -0.47 2.36 10.56
N ALA A 8 -0.22 2.70 11.82
CA ALA A 8 -1.27 3.13 12.75
C ALA A 8 -1.98 4.41 12.28
N LYS A 9 -1.23 5.43 11.83
CA LYS A 9 -1.82 6.67 11.29
C LYS A 9 -2.63 6.44 10.02
N ILE A 10 -2.12 5.63 9.09
CA ILE A 10 -2.84 5.30 7.84
C ILE A 10 -4.16 4.61 8.18
N ARG A 11 -4.14 3.62 9.08
CA ARG A 11 -5.36 2.96 9.54
C ARG A 11 -6.34 3.92 10.21
N ALA A 12 -5.85 4.77 11.10
CA ALA A 12 -6.67 5.77 11.77
C ALA A 12 -7.34 6.71 10.74
N GLY A 13 -6.60 7.16 9.72
CA GLY A 13 -7.13 8.00 8.65
C GLY A 13 -8.27 7.34 7.85
N PHE A 14 -8.11 6.06 7.49
CA PHE A 14 -9.20 5.30 6.86
C PHE A 14 -10.42 5.17 7.78
N VAL A 15 -10.21 4.88 9.06
CA VAL A 15 -11.30 4.79 10.06
C VAL A 15 -12.02 6.12 10.24
N SER A 16 -11.29 7.24 10.30
CA SER A 16 -11.87 8.58 10.36
C SER A 16 -12.72 8.92 9.12
N LYS A 17 -12.42 8.34 7.97
CA LYS A 17 -13.24 8.44 6.74
C LYS A 17 -14.42 7.46 6.70
N GLY A 18 -14.62 6.65 7.74
CA GLY A 18 -15.69 5.64 7.78
C GLY A 18 -15.41 4.39 6.94
N THR A 19 -14.16 4.18 6.53
CA THR A 19 -13.72 2.96 5.84
C THR A 19 -12.61 2.26 6.63
N SER A 20 -12.10 1.14 6.13
CA SER A 20 -10.93 0.48 6.72
C SER A 20 -9.91 0.23 5.63
N LEU A 21 -8.62 0.19 6.00
CA LEU A 21 -7.54 -0.15 5.07
C LEU A 21 -7.86 -1.44 4.30
N HIS A 22 -8.41 -2.45 4.99
CA HIS A 22 -8.81 -3.72 4.36
C HIS A 22 -9.94 -3.53 3.34
N LYS A 23 -10.99 -2.78 3.70
CA LYS A 23 -12.13 -2.50 2.82
C LYS A 23 -11.68 -1.70 1.59
N TRP A 24 -10.85 -0.68 1.77
CA TRP A 24 -10.30 0.10 0.69
C TRP A 24 -9.43 -0.74 -0.24
N CYS A 25 -8.55 -1.60 0.31
CA CYS A 25 -7.74 -2.52 -0.49
C CYS A 25 -8.63 -3.44 -1.33
N LYS A 26 -9.65 -4.06 -0.72
CA LYS A 26 -10.60 -4.94 -1.43
C LYS A 26 -11.35 -4.22 -2.55
N GLN A 27 -11.80 -2.98 -2.31
CA GLN A 27 -12.52 -2.18 -3.30
C GLN A 27 -11.63 -1.78 -4.50
N ASN A 28 -10.33 -1.59 -4.27
CA ASN A 28 -9.37 -1.21 -5.29
C ASN A 28 -8.60 -2.41 -5.88
N GLY A 29 -8.96 -3.65 -5.52
CA GLY A 29 -8.32 -4.87 -6.01
C GLY A 29 -6.93 -5.15 -5.44
N TYR A 30 -6.53 -4.49 -4.35
CA TYR A 30 -5.26 -4.70 -3.68
C TYR A 30 -5.34 -5.72 -2.53
N HIS A 31 -4.25 -6.45 -2.33
CA HIS A 31 -4.08 -7.28 -1.13
C HIS A 31 -3.64 -6.46 0.08
N ARG A 32 -4.25 -6.76 1.23
CA ARG A 32 -3.85 -6.16 2.51
C ARG A 32 -2.38 -6.43 2.86
N GLN A 33 -1.85 -7.60 2.51
CA GLN A 33 -0.45 -7.95 2.76
C GLN A 33 0.50 -7.03 1.99
N ASN A 34 0.16 -6.68 0.74
CA ASN A 34 0.96 -5.73 -0.05
C ASN A 34 0.93 -4.33 0.56
N ALA A 35 -0.23 -3.90 1.09
CA ALA A 35 -0.33 -2.63 1.80
C ALA A 35 0.54 -2.62 3.07
N TYR A 36 0.55 -3.72 3.81
CA TYR A 36 1.41 -3.86 4.98
C TYR A 36 2.90 -3.85 4.60
N ALA A 37 3.31 -4.66 3.61
CA ALA A 37 4.68 -4.75 3.15
C ALA A 37 5.21 -3.41 2.59
N ALA A 38 4.38 -2.66 1.85
CA ALA A 38 4.71 -1.34 1.34
C ALA A 38 4.91 -0.30 2.47
N ILE A 39 4.09 -0.36 3.53
CA ILE A 39 4.18 0.56 4.66
C ILE A 39 5.37 0.20 5.57
N MET A 40 5.62 -1.10 5.75
CA MET A 40 6.72 -1.61 6.58
C MET A 40 8.09 -1.54 5.91
N GLY A 41 8.13 -1.27 4.59
CA GLY A 41 9.37 -1.26 3.80
C GLY A 41 9.89 -2.67 3.49
N GLU A 42 9.06 -3.70 3.67
CA GLU A 42 9.37 -5.08 3.26
C GLU A 42 9.28 -5.22 1.73
N TRP A 43 8.42 -4.42 1.09
CA TRP A 43 8.37 -4.28 -0.36
C TRP A 43 9.05 -2.97 -0.77
N VAL A 44 10.10 -3.10 -1.58
CA VAL A 44 10.95 -1.98 -2.01
C VAL A 44 10.93 -1.89 -3.54
N GLY A 45 10.74 -0.68 -4.05
CA GLY A 45 10.71 -0.38 -5.48
C GLY A 45 9.79 0.81 -5.79
N ASP A 46 9.84 1.31 -7.02
CA ASP A 46 9.08 2.50 -7.43
C ASP A 46 7.57 2.31 -7.22
N LYS A 47 7.04 1.13 -7.58
CA LYS A 47 5.64 0.75 -7.36
C LYS A 47 5.27 0.67 -5.88
N ALA A 48 6.18 0.19 -5.03
CA ALA A 48 5.94 0.08 -3.59
C ALA A 48 5.85 1.46 -2.94
N SER A 49 6.77 2.36 -3.32
CA SER A 49 6.78 3.76 -2.91
C SER A 49 5.53 4.50 -3.38
N GLU A 50 5.15 4.29 -4.64
CA GLU A 50 3.92 4.87 -5.20
C GLU A 50 2.68 4.38 -4.46
N PHE A 51 2.58 3.08 -4.20
CA PHE A 51 1.46 2.50 -3.46
C PHE A 51 1.41 2.99 -2.01
N CYS A 52 2.55 3.09 -1.34
CA CYS A 52 2.65 3.66 -0.01
C CYS A 52 2.18 5.13 0.01
N ARG A 53 2.59 5.92 -1.01
CA ARG A 53 2.15 7.30 -1.19
C ARG A 53 0.64 7.40 -1.44
N LEU A 54 0.09 6.52 -2.27
CA LEU A 54 -1.35 6.43 -2.52
C LEU A 54 -2.11 6.18 -1.21
N LEU A 55 -1.69 5.21 -0.41
CA LEU A 55 -2.31 4.91 0.88
C LEU A 55 -2.24 6.09 1.86
N MET A 56 -1.15 6.87 1.86
CA MET A 56 -1.03 8.07 2.67
C MET A 56 -2.01 9.17 2.24
N VAL A 57 -2.11 9.43 0.93
CA VAL A 57 -3.05 10.41 0.37
C VAL A 57 -4.49 9.99 0.67
N GLU A 58 -4.82 8.73 0.42
CA GLU A 58 -6.16 8.18 0.63
C GLU A 58 -6.54 8.07 2.11
N SER A 59 -5.58 7.89 3.01
CA SER A 59 -5.84 7.99 4.45
C SER A 59 -5.89 9.42 4.96
N GLY A 60 -5.42 10.41 4.18
CA GLY A 60 -5.30 11.80 4.63
C GLY A 60 -4.11 12.05 5.57
N VAL A 61 -3.15 11.12 5.62
CA VAL A 61 -1.91 11.29 6.39
C VAL A 61 -0.97 12.17 5.58
N ILE A 62 -0.86 13.43 5.97
CA ILE A 62 0.07 14.39 5.37
C ILE A 62 1.49 14.04 5.83
N VAL A 63 2.31 13.52 4.93
CA VAL A 63 3.75 13.46 5.14
C VAL A 63 4.32 14.77 4.62
N GLN A 64 4.97 15.54 5.48
CA GLN A 64 5.83 16.63 5.01
C GLN A 64 6.92 15.98 4.17
N ALA A 65 6.83 16.16 2.86
CA ALA A 65 7.80 15.61 1.93
C ALA A 65 9.14 16.28 2.21
N VAL A 66 10.03 15.56 2.89
CA VAL A 66 11.45 15.90 2.88
C VAL A 66 11.95 15.38 1.54
N THR A 67 12.26 16.29 0.64
CA THR A 67 12.93 16.00 -0.63
C THR A 67 14.40 15.72 -0.33
N GLU A 68 14.72 14.53 0.14
CA GLU A 68 16.10 14.04 0.17
C GLU A 68 16.22 12.89 -0.83
N THR A 69 16.54 13.30 -2.06
CA THR A 69 17.24 12.48 -3.04
C THR A 69 18.57 12.07 -2.42
N THR A 70 18.80 10.77 -2.16
CA THR A 70 20.14 10.18 -2.20
C THR A 70 20.05 8.65 -2.27
N GLU A 71 20.32 8.17 -3.48
CA GLU A 71 21.25 7.11 -3.86
C GLU A 71 21.48 5.88 -2.95
N LYS A 72 21.23 4.75 -3.62
CA LYS A 72 21.97 3.47 -3.61
C LYS A 72 21.77 2.44 -2.49
N ALA A 73 21.42 1.27 -3.03
CA ALA A 73 21.90 -0.07 -2.73
C ALA A 73 21.29 -0.78 -1.51
N SER A 74 20.64 -1.91 -1.78
CA SER A 74 21.33 -3.21 -1.73
C SER A 74 20.28 -4.31 -1.56
N GLY A 75 20.42 -5.37 -2.37
CA GLY A 75 19.38 -6.35 -2.59
C GLY A 75 18.90 -7.09 -1.34
N ARG A 76 17.66 -7.55 -1.43
CA ARG A 76 17.30 -8.92 -1.11
C ARG A 76 16.11 -9.31 -1.97
N ASN A 77 16.27 -10.49 -2.57
CA ASN A 77 15.33 -11.17 -3.44
C ASN A 77 13.92 -11.21 -2.81
N GLY A 78 12.93 -10.67 -3.50
CA GLY A 78 11.54 -10.67 -3.05
C GLY A 78 10.66 -10.56 -4.27
N SER A 79 10.16 -11.70 -4.74
CA SER A 79 9.24 -11.86 -5.86
C SER A 79 8.24 -10.72 -5.93
N ASP A 80 8.21 -9.98 -7.05
CA ASP A 80 7.19 -8.99 -7.38
C ASP A 80 5.81 -9.63 -7.21
N PRO A 81 5.06 -9.36 -6.12
CA PRO A 81 3.73 -9.95 -5.95
C PRO A 81 2.82 -9.06 -6.79
N GLY A 82 2.78 -9.35 -8.10
CA GLY A 82 2.12 -8.61 -9.15
C GLY A 82 1.08 -7.62 -8.62
N ALA A 83 1.51 -6.37 -8.43
CA ALA A 83 0.64 -5.29 -7.98
C ALA A 83 -0.22 -4.83 -9.16
N GLY A 84 -1.08 -5.72 -9.62
CA GLY A 84 -2.27 -5.39 -10.42
C GLY A 84 -3.50 -5.53 -9.53
N PRO A 85 -4.60 -4.82 -9.83
CA PRO A 85 -5.90 -5.18 -9.27
C PRO A 85 -6.13 -6.66 -9.56
N GLN A 86 -6.38 -7.47 -8.53
CA GLN A 86 -6.82 -8.85 -8.73
C GLN A 86 -8.09 -8.80 -9.58
N THR A 87 -7.99 -9.16 -10.86
CA THR A 87 -9.13 -9.46 -11.69
C THR A 87 -9.69 -10.78 -11.16
N ASP A 88 -10.68 -10.69 -10.27
CA ASP A 88 -11.49 -11.85 -9.93
C ASP A 88 -12.13 -12.32 -11.24
N GLY A 89 -11.69 -13.49 -11.71
CA GLY A 89 -12.23 -14.14 -12.89
C GLY A 89 -13.67 -14.53 -12.62
N SER A 90 -14.59 -13.60 -12.86
CA SER A 90 -16.01 -13.89 -12.94
C SER A 90 -16.24 -14.78 -14.16
N VAL A 91 -16.13 -16.10 -13.95
CA VAL A 91 -16.75 -17.08 -14.84
C VAL A 91 -18.25 -16.92 -14.66
N THR A 92 -18.88 -16.18 -15.58
CA THR A 92 -20.31 -16.29 -15.85
C THR A 92 -20.56 -17.66 -16.47
N GLY A 93 -20.78 -18.66 -15.62
CA GLY A 93 -21.37 -19.93 -16.02
C GLY A 93 -22.89 -19.79 -16.02
N ILE A 94 -23.42 -19.25 -17.13
CA ILE A 94 -24.83 -19.41 -17.50
C ILE A 94 -24.89 -20.59 -18.45
N SER A 95 -25.46 -21.71 -18.01
CA SER A 95 -26.26 -22.69 -18.78
C SER A 95 -26.53 -23.92 -17.93
#